data_AF-A0A2V9RG75-F1
#
_entry.id   AF-A0A2V9RG75-F1
#
_cell.length_a   1.000
_cell.length_b   1.000
_cell.length_c   1.000
_cell.angle_alpha   90.00
_cell.angle_beta   90.00
_cell.angle_gamma   90.00
#
_symmetry.space_group_name_H-M   'P 1'
#
loop_
_entity.id
_entity.type
_entity.pdbx_description
1 polymer ?
#
loop_
_entity_poly.entity_id
_entity_poly.type
_entity_poly.pdbx_seq_one_letter_code
_entity_poly.pdbx_strand_id
1 'polypeptide(L)'
;MKVRVRTVELQESSENLSAEITKRKRAEDSLRNVSGWLLQLQDEERRRVARDLHDGTAQLLAATAINMERAQLLAQSREDPILSNVLQDTADCLEQVILEVRTLSYLLHPPMLSELGLQCVLPRYIEGFSRRSGIVVDL
;
A
#
# COMPACT_ATOMS: atom_id res chain seq x y z
N MET A 1 -59.83 -20.47 27.62
CA MET A 1 -58.56 -21.07 28.07
C MET A 1 -57.48 -21.09 26.98
N LYS A 2 -57.76 -21.56 25.74
CA LYS A 2 -56.78 -21.59 24.62
C LYS A 2 -56.14 -20.24 24.21
N VAL A 3 -56.90 -19.13 24.25
CA VAL A 3 -56.39 -17.81 23.85
C VAL A 3 -55.31 -17.31 24.81
N ARG A 4 -55.50 -17.52 26.12
CA ARG A 4 -54.57 -17.07 27.16
C ARG A 4 -53.23 -17.83 27.12
N VAL A 5 -53.27 -19.11 26.75
CA VAL A 5 -52.06 -19.93 26.55
C VAL A 5 -51.27 -19.45 25.34
N ARG A 6 -51.93 -19.22 24.19
CA ARG A 6 -51.27 -18.69 22.99
C ARG A 6 -50.68 -17.29 23.18
N THR A 7 -51.32 -16.41 23.95
CA THR A 7 -50.75 -15.09 24.25
C THR A 7 -49.49 -15.17 25.09
N VAL A 8 -49.40 -16.13 26.01
CA VAL A 8 -48.19 -16.34 26.82
C VAL A 8 -47.07 -16.93 25.97
N GLU A 9 -47.36 -17.93 25.13
CA GLU A 9 -46.37 -18.50 24.19
C GLU A 9 -45.84 -17.46 23.19
N LEU A 10 -46.71 -16.59 22.67
CA LEU A 10 -46.31 -15.49 21.78
C LEU A 10 -45.45 -14.45 22.49
N GLN A 11 -45.77 -14.11 23.74
CA GLN A 11 -44.99 -13.18 24.55
C GLN A 11 -43.58 -13.73 24.79
N GLU A 12 -43.48 -15.00 25.18
CA GLU A 12 -42.22 -15.69 25.45
C GLU A 12 -41.37 -15.85 24.17
N SER A 13 -42.00 -16.16 23.03
CA SER A 13 -41.33 -16.20 21.74
C SER A 13 -40.83 -14.81 21.30
N SER A 14 -41.60 -13.74 21.55
CA SER A 14 -41.19 -12.37 21.26
C SER A 14 -40.01 -11.91 22.12
N GLU A 15 -39.99 -12.28 23.40
CA GLU A 15 -38.89 -11.98 24.31
C GLU A 15 -37.61 -12.71 23.89
N ASN A 16 -37.71 -14.00 23.55
CA ASN A 16 -36.59 -14.77 23.01
C ASN A 16 -36.06 -14.19 21.69
N LEU A 17 -36.95 -13.78 20.78
CA LEU A 17 -36.54 -13.19 19.51
C LEU A 17 -35.84 -11.84 19.70
N SER A 18 -36.32 -11.01 20.63
CA SER A 18 -35.68 -9.74 20.99
C SER A 18 -34.29 -9.93 21.59
N ALA A 19 -34.13 -10.94 22.46
CA ALA A 19 -32.83 -11.32 23.02
C ALA A 19 -31.86 -11.78 21.92
N GLU A 20 -32.31 -12.62 20.99
CA GLU A 20 -31.49 -13.12 19.88
C GLU A 20 -31.10 -12.00 18.90
N ILE A 21 -32.03 -11.08 18.57
CA ILE A 21 -31.74 -9.88 17.78
C ILE A 21 -30.68 -9.01 18.45
N THR A 22 -30.79 -8.81 19.77
CA THR A 22 -29.83 -8.01 20.53
C THR A 22 -28.44 -8.65 20.52
N LYS A 23 -28.37 -9.97 20.71
CA LYS A 23 -27.12 -10.74 20.63
C LYS A 23 -26.50 -10.66 19.25
N ARG A 24 -27.29 -10.80 18.19
CA ARG A 24 -26.85 -10.70 16.80
C ARG A 24 -26.32 -9.30 16.48
N LYS A 25 -27.04 -8.24 16.88
CA LYS A 25 -26.59 -6.85 16.69
C LYS A 25 -25.23 -6.59 17.35
N ARG A 26 -25.05 -7.05 18.60
CA ARG A 26 -23.74 -6.93 19.29
C ARG A 26 -22.63 -7.66 18.54
N ALA A 27 -22.90 -8.84 18.00
CA ALA A 27 -21.93 -9.59 17.22
C ALA A 27 -21.59 -8.88 15.90
N GLU A 28 -22.59 -8.33 15.20
CA GLU A 28 -22.42 -7.53 13.98
C GLU A 28 -21.62 -6.25 14.25
N ASP A 29 -21.91 -5.52 15.32
CA ASP A 29 -21.14 -4.34 15.74
C ASP A 29 -19.70 -4.70 16.10
N SER A 30 -19.48 -5.82 16.80
CA SER A 30 -18.13 -6.29 17.14
C SER A 30 -17.33 -6.65 15.89
N LEU A 31 -17.95 -7.37 14.95
CA LEU A 31 -17.36 -7.71 13.64
C LEU A 31 -17.00 -6.45 12.86
N ARG A 32 -17.89 -5.46 12.84
CA ARG A 32 -17.67 -4.18 12.15
C ARG A 32 -16.50 -3.41 12.76
N ASN A 33 -16.40 -3.38 14.09
CA ASN A 33 -15.30 -2.71 14.79
C ASN A 33 -13.95 -3.38 14.50
N VAL A 34 -13.89 -4.72 14.59
CA VAL A 34 -12.66 -5.46 14.26
C VAL A 34 -12.27 -5.27 12.80
N SER A 35 -13.23 -5.30 11.88
CA SER A 35 -12.97 -5.06 10.46
C SER A 35 -12.41 -3.66 10.21
N GLY A 36 -12.99 -2.63 10.86
CA GLY A 36 -12.48 -1.26 10.78
C GLY A 36 -11.06 -1.13 11.33
N TRP A 37 -10.78 -1.74 12.49
CA TRP A 37 -9.45 -1.74 13.09
C TRP A 37 -8.41 -2.47 12.22
N LEU A 38 -8.76 -3.61 11.62
CA LEU A 38 -7.89 -4.34 10.70
C LEU A 38 -7.54 -3.51 9.45
N LEU A 39 -8.50 -2.78 8.89
CA LEU A 39 -8.24 -1.88 7.76
C LEU A 39 -7.29 -0.74 8.15
N GLN A 40 -7.45 -0.18 9.35
CA GLN A 40 -6.54 0.85 9.85
C GLN A 40 -5.12 0.32 10.04
N LEU A 41 -4.98 -0.86 10.65
CA LEU A 41 -3.68 -1.51 10.81
C LEU A 41 -3.03 -1.83 9.46
N GLN A 42 -3.82 -2.30 8.50
CA GLN A 42 -3.31 -2.60 7.16
C GLN A 42 -2.79 -1.33 6.47
N ASP A 43 -3.50 -0.21 6.60
CA ASP A 43 -3.06 1.07 6.03
C ASP A 43 -1.78 1.58 6.71
N GLU A 44 -1.71 1.51 8.04
CA GLU A 44 -0.51 1.88 8.80
C GLU A 44 0.70 1.02 8.41
N GLU A 45 0.50 -0.29 8.24
CA GLU A 45 1.57 -1.20 7.83
C GLU A 45 2.01 -0.92 6.40
N ARG A 46 1.08 -0.65 5.46
CA ARG A 46 1.43 -0.23 4.10
C ARG A 46 2.24 1.08 4.09
N ARG A 47 1.87 2.06 4.93
CA ARG A 47 2.62 3.30 5.12
C ARG A 47 4.02 3.06 5.68
N ARG A 48 4.15 2.17 6.66
CA ARG A 48 5.43 1.80 7.25
C ARG A 48 6.35 1.18 6.22
N VAL A 49 5.87 0.15 5.49
CA VAL A 49 6.67 -0.53 4.45
C VAL A 49 7.05 0.43 3.31
N ALA A 50 6.13 1.31 2.88
CA ALA A 50 6.42 2.30 1.84
C ALA A 50 7.56 3.26 2.23
N ARG A 51 7.56 3.72 3.49
CA ARG A 51 8.63 4.57 4.05
C ARG A 51 9.95 3.80 4.20
N ASP A 52 9.93 2.59 4.75
CA ASP A 52 11.14 1.77 4.90
C ASP A 52 11.83 1.52 3.53
N LEU A 53 11.03 1.29 2.48
CA LEU A 53 11.54 1.15 1.11
C LEU A 53 12.11 2.46 0.55
N HIS A 54 11.44 3.60 0.79
CA HIS A 54 11.87 4.90 0.25
C HIS A 54 13.12 5.42 0.97
N ASP A 55 13.07 5.50 2.29
CA ASP A 55 14.10 6.09 3.12
C ASP A 55 15.27 5.14 3.34
N GLY A 56 15.04 3.84 3.44
CA GLY A 56 16.10 2.85 3.60
C GLY A 56 16.65 2.37 2.26
N THR A 57 15.85 1.59 1.53
CA THR A 57 16.32 0.87 0.35
C THR A 57 16.66 1.81 -0.80
N ALA A 58 15.79 2.75 -1.16
CA ALA A 58 16.02 3.62 -2.31
C ALA A 58 17.18 4.61 -2.08
N GLN A 59 17.40 5.09 -0.85
CA GLN A 59 18.55 5.92 -0.52
C GLN A 59 19.87 5.15 -0.63
N LEU A 60 19.92 3.91 -0.13
CA LEU A 60 21.10 3.06 -0.27
C LEU A 60 21.42 2.78 -1.75
N LEU A 61 20.40 2.47 -2.56
CA LEU A 61 20.58 2.28 -3.99
C LEU A 61 21.08 3.55 -4.70
N ALA A 62 20.60 4.73 -4.30
CA ALA A 62 21.10 6.00 -4.84
C ALA A 62 22.59 6.22 -4.51
N ALA A 63 23.01 5.90 -3.27
CA ALA A 63 24.44 5.95 -2.90
C ALA A 63 25.27 4.94 -3.72
N THR A 64 24.74 3.74 -3.95
CA THR A 64 25.38 2.76 -4.83
C THR A 64 25.51 3.28 -6.26
N ALA A 65 24.49 3.97 -6.79
CA ALA A 65 24.53 4.55 -8.14
C ALA A 65 25.63 5.62 -8.28
N ILE A 66 25.79 6.48 -7.27
CA ILE A 66 26.88 7.46 -7.22
C ILE A 66 28.25 6.77 -7.21
N ASN A 67 28.42 5.71 -6.42
CA ASN A 67 29.68 4.96 -6.41
C ASN A 67 29.94 4.26 -7.74
N MET A 68 28.87 3.82 -8.41
CA MET A 68 28.94 3.20 -9.73
C MET A 68 29.40 4.18 -10.80
N GLU A 69 28.83 5.39 -10.81
CA GLU A 69 29.26 6.48 -11.70
C GLU A 69 30.74 6.82 -11.49
N ARG A 70 31.20 6.86 -10.24
CA ARG A 70 32.63 7.05 -9.93
C ARG A 70 33.50 5.93 -10.47
N ALA A 71 33.06 4.67 -10.36
CA ALA A 71 33.78 3.53 -10.94
C ALA A 71 33.84 3.62 -12.47
N GLN A 72 32.75 4.05 -13.11
CA GLN A 72 32.68 4.27 -14.57
C GLN A 72 33.75 5.27 -15.02
N LEU A 73 33.86 6.42 -14.34
CA LEU A 73 34.84 7.46 -14.64
C LEU A 73 36.29 6.94 -14.49
N LEU A 74 36.55 6.13 -13.46
CA LEU A 74 37.86 5.51 -13.26
C LEU A 74 38.18 4.49 -14.36
N ALA A 75 37.22 3.69 -14.79
CA ALA A 75 37.41 2.72 -15.88
C ALA A 75 37.70 3.43 -17.22
N GLN A 76 36.97 4.51 -17.52
CA GLN A 76 37.23 5.34 -18.70
C GLN A 76 38.65 5.91 -18.69
N SER A 77 39.13 6.40 -17.54
CA SER A 77 40.51 6.91 -17.42
C SER A 77 41.61 5.86 -17.63
N ARG A 78 41.26 4.56 -17.53
CA ARG A 78 42.19 3.44 -17.75
C ARG A 78 42.12 2.87 -19.16
N GLU A 79 41.24 3.42 -20.02
CA GLU A 79 40.98 2.92 -21.38
C GLU A 79 40.68 1.41 -21.41
N ASP A 80 39.99 0.89 -20.39
CA ASP A 80 39.57 -0.51 -20.31
C ASP A 80 38.10 -0.66 -20.77
N PRO A 81 37.85 -0.99 -22.05
CA PRO A 81 36.50 -1.07 -22.60
C PRO A 81 35.70 -2.25 -22.02
N ILE A 82 36.36 -3.33 -21.59
CA ILE A 82 35.67 -4.49 -21.01
C ILE A 82 35.12 -4.09 -19.64
N LEU A 83 35.95 -3.47 -18.81
CA LEU A 83 35.52 -2.97 -17.50
C LEU A 83 34.43 -1.91 -17.66
N SER A 84 34.58 -0.98 -18.61
CA SER A 84 33.57 0.06 -18.85
C SER A 84 32.21 -0.52 -19.26
N ASN A 85 32.18 -1.57 -20.08
CA ASN A 85 30.93 -2.22 -20.48
C ASN A 85 30.26 -2.94 -19.32
N VAL A 86 31.02 -3.72 -18.52
CA VAL A 86 30.48 -4.40 -17.33
C VAL A 86 29.90 -3.39 -16.33
N LEU A 87 30.58 -2.25 -16.16
CA LEU A 87 30.09 -1.18 -15.30
C LEU A 87 28.82 -0.53 -15.86
N GLN A 88 28.73 -0.30 -17.17
CA GLN A 88 27.50 0.22 -17.77
C GLN A 88 26.32 -0.74 -17.58
N ASP A 89 26.50 -2.03 -17.89
CA ASP A 89 25.43 -3.03 -17.74
C ASP A 89 24.94 -3.11 -16.28
N THR A 90 25.86 -2.98 -15.33
CA THR A 90 25.54 -2.97 -13.90
C THR A 90 24.81 -1.69 -13.49
N ALA A 91 25.17 -0.54 -14.05
CA ALA A 91 24.47 0.73 -13.82
C ALA A 91 23.03 0.69 -14.36
N ASP A 92 22.83 0.13 -15.56
CA ASP A 92 21.51 -0.03 -16.17
C ASP A 92 20.62 -0.95 -15.32
N CYS A 93 21.17 -2.06 -14.82
CA CYS A 93 20.46 -2.95 -13.90
C CYS A 93 20.08 -2.23 -12.59
N LEU A 94 21.00 -1.44 -12.04
CA LEU A 94 20.75 -0.67 -10.83
C LEU A 94 19.64 0.37 -11.02
N GLU A 95 19.59 1.04 -12.19
CA GLU A 95 18.53 1.99 -12.52
C GLU A 95 17.16 1.31 -12.57
N GLN A 96 17.07 0.10 -13.14
CA GLN A 96 15.85 -0.69 -13.16
C GLN A 96 15.39 -1.03 -11.74
N VAL A 97 16.29 -1.50 -10.86
CA VAL A 97 15.97 -1.81 -9.46
C VAL A 97 15.50 -0.57 -8.71
N ILE A 98 16.14 0.59 -8.90
CA ILE A 98 15.70 1.85 -8.29
C ILE A 98 14.27 2.21 -8.74
N LEU A 99 13.97 2.05 -10.03
CA LEU A 99 12.63 2.32 -10.56
C LEU A 99 11.57 1.39 -9.97
N GLU A 100 11.88 0.10 -9.85
CA GLU A 100 10.99 -0.90 -9.25
C GLU A 100 10.71 -0.58 -7.77
N VAL A 101 11.75 -0.31 -6.97
CA VAL A 101 11.59 0.03 -5.55
C VAL A 101 10.76 1.30 -5.37
N ARG A 102 11.01 2.34 -6.18
CA ARG A 102 10.20 3.57 -6.17
C ARG A 102 8.74 3.31 -6.53
N THR A 103 8.51 2.44 -7.52
CA THR A 103 7.16 2.06 -7.95
C THR A 103 6.43 1.29 -6.85
N LEU A 104 7.10 0.32 -6.21
CA LEU A 104 6.54 -0.45 -5.10
C LEU A 104 6.21 0.44 -3.90
N SER A 105 7.11 1.33 -3.50
CA SER A 105 6.87 2.31 -2.44
C SER A 105 5.63 3.15 -2.75
N TYR A 106 5.50 3.64 -3.98
CA TYR A 106 4.35 4.45 -4.42
C TYR A 106 3.02 3.68 -4.45
N LEU A 107 3.02 2.41 -4.87
CA LEU A 107 1.83 1.55 -4.88
C LEU A 107 1.38 1.13 -3.48
N LEU A 108 2.33 1.04 -2.53
CA LEU A 108 2.04 0.73 -1.14
C LEU A 108 1.42 1.94 -0.43
N HIS A 109 2.09 3.08 -0.48
CA HIS A 109 1.57 4.36 0.02
C HIS A 109 2.38 5.51 -0.60
N PRO A 110 1.78 6.41 -1.41
CA PRO A 110 2.51 7.51 -1.99
C PRO A 110 3.10 8.39 -0.87
N PRO A 111 4.44 8.58 -0.79
CA PRO A 111 5.05 9.33 0.30
C PRO A 111 4.56 10.79 0.37
N MET A 112 4.25 11.39 -0.79
CA MET A 112 3.66 12.73 -0.89
C MET A 112 2.23 12.82 -0.34
N LEU A 113 1.50 11.70 -0.18
CA LEU A 113 0.13 11.71 0.33
C LEU A 113 0.09 12.16 1.80
N SER A 114 1.14 11.81 2.53
CA SER A 114 1.32 12.18 3.94
C SER A 114 1.71 13.65 4.10
N GLU A 115 2.47 14.23 3.16
CA GLU A 115 3.02 15.59 3.27
C GLU A 115 2.18 16.67 2.57
N LEU A 116 1.58 16.34 1.42
CA LEU A 116 0.92 17.32 0.54
C LEU A 116 -0.59 17.09 0.41
N GLY A 117 -1.10 16.00 1.00
CA GLY A 117 -2.51 15.65 0.98
C GLY A 117 -3.02 15.15 -0.37
N LEU A 118 -4.27 14.67 -0.37
CA LEU A 118 -4.88 13.95 -1.48
C LEU A 118 -4.91 14.76 -2.79
N GLN A 119 -5.17 16.06 -2.71
CA GLN A 119 -5.28 16.98 -3.85
C GLN A 119 -4.02 17.07 -4.71
N CYS A 120 -2.84 16.96 -4.10
CA CYS A 120 -1.57 17.05 -4.83
C CYS A 120 -1.13 15.70 -5.43
N VAL A 121 -1.60 14.59 -4.86
CA VAL A 121 -1.15 13.25 -5.24
C VAL A 121 -2.03 12.62 -6.31
N LEU A 122 -3.34 12.92 -6.30
CA LEU A 122 -4.31 12.36 -7.23
C LEU A 122 -3.91 12.50 -8.72
N PRO A 123 -3.51 13.69 -9.22
CA PRO A 123 -3.15 13.85 -10.63
C PRO A 123 -1.96 12.97 -11.04
N ARG A 124 -0.91 12.93 -10.20
CA ARG A 124 0.30 12.14 -10.47
C ARG A 124 0.05 10.64 -10.34
N TYR A 125 -0.85 10.23 -9.46
CA TYR A 125 -1.27 8.84 -9.33
C TYR A 125 -2.06 8.39 -10.56
N ILE A 126 -2.99 9.22 -11.02
CA ILE A 126 -3.80 8.99 -12.22
C ILE A 126 -2.92 8.91 -13.47
N GLU A 127 -1.93 9.78 -13.61
CA GLU A 127 -0.97 9.73 -14.71
C GLU A 127 -0.18 8.40 -14.71
N GLY A 128 0.36 8.03 -13.55
CA GLY A 128 1.09 6.76 -13.40
C GLY A 128 0.20 5.53 -13.62
N PHE A 129 -1.05 5.57 -13.15
CA PHE A 129 -2.03 4.51 -13.36
C PHE A 129 -2.39 4.38 -14.83
N SER A 130 -2.75 5.47 -15.51
CA SER A 130 -3.13 5.49 -16.92
C SER A 130 -2.00 4.96 -17.81
N ARG A 131 -0.75 5.30 -17.49
CA ARG A 131 0.43 4.78 -18.21
C ARG A 131 0.62 3.27 -18.04
N ARG A 132 0.30 2.72 -16.87
CA ARG A 132 0.47 1.27 -16.59
C ARG A 132 -0.71 0.42 -17.04
N SER A 133 -1.93 0.95 -16.96
CA SER A 133 -3.17 0.22 -17.25
C SER A 133 -3.70 0.48 -18.65
N GLY A 134 -3.28 1.56 -19.32
CA GLY A 134 -3.87 2.04 -20.57
C GLY A 134 -5.26 2.65 -20.42
N ILE A 135 -5.76 2.78 -19.18
CA ILE A 135 -7.10 3.32 -18.90
C ILE A 135 -6.96 4.82 -18.66
N VAL A 136 -7.61 5.63 -19.50
CA VAL A 136 -7.68 7.08 -19.32
C VAL A 136 -8.66 7.38 -18.19
N VAL A 137 -8.16 8.09 -17.17
CA VAL A 137 -8.97 8.56 -16.03
C VAL A 137 -8.82 10.08 -15.97
N ASP A 138 -9.95 10.78 -15.88
CA ASP A 138 -10.03 12.24 -15.77
C ASP A 138 -10.61 12.63 -14.40
N LEU A 139 -10.26 13.81 -13.89
CA LEU A 139 -10.63 14.30 -12.54
C LEU A 139 -11.85 15.22 -12.55
#